data_AF-A0A1V4HPS0-F1
#
_entry.id   AF-A0A1V4HPS0-F1
#
_cell.length_a   1.000
_cell.length_b   1.000
_cell.length_c   1.000
_cell.angle_alpha   90.00
_cell.angle_beta   90.00
_cell.angle_gamma   90.00
#
_symmetry.space_group_name_H-M   'P 1'
#
loop_
_entity.id
_entity.type
_entity.pdbx_description
1 polymer ?
#
loop_
_entity_poly.entity_id
_entity_poly.type
_entity_poly.pdbx_seq_one_letter_code
_entity_poly.pdbx_strand_id
1 'polypeptide(L)' 'MYVQPAMVPSVLVNGHAPFSWGEDPHNAVHNAVVLEEVAKIGYRTFSLNPSSQPMDQTLLKRHFLRKHGASAYYGQK' A
#
# COMPACT_ATOMS: atom_id res chain seq x y z
N MET A 1 -17.91 -5.08 1.96
CA MET A 1 -16.48 -5.22 2.35
C MET A 1 -16.04 -3.87 2.88
N TYR A 2 -15.91 -3.71 4.20
CA TYR A 2 -15.47 -2.45 4.80
C TYR A 2 -13.94 -2.43 4.83
N VAL A 3 -13.34 -1.47 4.14
CA VAL A 3 -11.90 -1.22 4.18
C VAL A 3 -11.65 -0.24 5.33
N GLN A 4 -10.76 -0.58 6.26
CA GLN A 4 -10.37 0.36 7.31
C GLN A 4 -9.34 1.34 6.74
N PRO A 5 -9.58 2.66 6.77
CA PRO A 5 -8.67 3.64 6.18
C PRO A 5 -7.25 3.56 6.73
N ALA A 6 -7.07 3.20 8.00
CA ALA A 6 -5.74 3.04 8.60
C ALA A 6 -4.93 1.87 8.01
N MET A 7 -5.59 0.85 7.44
CA MET A 7 -4.91 -0.31 6.84
C MET A 7 -4.65 -0.15 5.34
N VAL A 8 -5.40 0.72 4.67
CA VAL A 8 -5.25 1.01 3.22
C VAL A 8 -5.22 2.53 3.07
N PRO A 9 -4.05 3.18 3.23
CA PRO A 9 -3.96 4.63 3.43
C PRO A 9 -4.02 5.44 2.14
N SER A 10 -4.61 4.89 1.07
CA SER A 10 -4.67 5.52 -0.24
C SER A 10 -5.78 4.94 -1.11
N VAL A 11 -6.27 5.75 -2.04
CA VAL A 11 -7.26 5.35 -3.05
C VAL A 11 -6.95 6.01 -4.39
N LEU A 12 -7.29 5.34 -5.49
CA LEU A 12 -7.28 5.90 -6.83
C LEU A 12 -8.70 6.30 -7.22
N VAL A 13 -8.90 7.57 -7.59
CA VAL A 13 -10.17 8.06 -8.11
C VAL A 13 -10.14 8.02 -9.63
N ASN A 14 -11.06 7.25 -10.22
CA ASN A 14 -11.12 7.08 -11.67
C ASN A 14 -11.33 8.42 -12.38
N GLY A 15 -10.57 8.65 -13.47
CA GLY A 15 -10.62 9.90 -14.23
C GLY A 15 -10.06 11.12 -13.50
N HIS A 16 -9.42 10.94 -12.34
CA HIS A 16 -8.93 12.03 -11.52
C HIS A 16 -7.50 11.77 -11.03
N ALA A 17 -7.33 11.43 -9.75
CA ALA A 17 -6.03 11.43 -9.09
C ALA A 17 -5.97 10.41 -7.92
N PRO A 18 -4.76 10.05 -7.46
CA PRO A 18 -4.58 9.40 -6.17
C PRO A 18 -4.93 10.35 -5.02
N PHE A 19 -5.48 9.79 -3.94
CA PHE A 19 -5.65 10.47 -2.65
C PHE A 19 -5.03 9.60 -1.56
N SER A 20 -4.21 10.20 -0.71
CA SER A 20 -3.49 9.52 0.37
C SER A 20 -3.69 10.23 1.70
N TRP A 21 -3.70 9.47 2.78
CA TRP A 21 -3.85 9.97 4.15
C TRP A 21 -2.85 9.27 5.08
N GLY A 22 -2.73 9.78 6.31
CA GLY A 22 -1.82 9.27 7.32
C GLY A 22 -2.17 9.82 8.69
N GLU A 23 -1.46 9.36 9.73
CA GLU A 23 -1.67 9.82 11.11
C GLU A 23 -1.29 11.29 11.32
N ASP A 24 -0.36 11.79 10.50
CA ASP A 24 0.07 13.18 10.43
C ASP A 24 0.40 13.57 8.96
N PRO A 25 0.61 14.87 8.65
CA PRO A 25 0.91 15.30 7.30
C PRO A 25 2.17 14.66 6.69
N HIS A 26 3.20 14.39 7.49
CA HIS A 26 4.43 13.77 7.01
C HIS A 26 4.18 12.30 6.63
N ASN A 27 3.43 11.56 7.45
CA ASN A 27 3.00 10.19 7.14
C ASN A 27 2.08 10.13 5.91
N ALA A 28 1.18 11.11 5.73
CA ALA A 28 0.34 11.17 4.54
C ALA A 28 1.16 11.34 3.24
N VAL A 29 2.18 12.22 3.26
CA VAL A 29 3.10 12.38 2.14
C VAL A 29 3.93 11.11 1.90
N HIS A 30 4.40 10.45 2.96
CA HIS A 30 5.09 9.16 2.85
C HIS A 30 4.22 8.12 2.13
N ASN A 31 2.95 7.98 2.53
CA ASN A 31 2.01 7.05 1.89
C ASN A 31 1.75 7.41 0.43
N ALA A 32 1.69 8.70 0.08
CA ALA A 32 1.54 9.16 -1.31
C ALA A 32 2.75 8.78 -2.19
N VAL A 33 3.97 8.94 -1.68
CA VAL A 33 5.19 8.54 -2.41
C VAL A 33 5.24 7.02 -2.58
N VAL A 34 4.90 6.26 -1.54
CA VAL A 34 4.83 4.79 -1.62
C VAL A 34 3.81 4.34 -2.67
N LEU A 35 2.63 4.96 -2.72
CA LEU A 35 1.60 4.68 -3.72
C LEU A 35 2.13 4.88 -5.14
N GLU A 36 2.82 5.98 -5.41
CA GLU A 36 3.40 6.27 -6.73
C GLU A 36 4.43 5.22 -7.14
N GLU A 37 5.35 4.87 -6.24
CA GLU A 37 6.39 3.88 -6.54
C GLU A 37 5.80 2.49 -6.82
N VAL A 38 4.82 2.04 -6.03
CA VAL A 38 4.17 0.74 -6.31
C VAL A 38 3.28 0.78 -7.54
N ALA A 39 2.65 1.91 -7.87
CA ALA A 39 1.89 2.08 -9.11
C ALA A 39 2.80 1.97 -10.34
N LYS A 40 3.96 2.63 -10.31
CA LYS A 40 4.98 2.54 -11.36
C LYS A 40 5.54 1.12 -11.52
N ILE A 41 5.80 0.42 -10.42
CA ILE A 41 6.20 -1.00 -10.46
C ILE A 41 5.09 -1.84 -11.06
N GLY A 42 3.84 -1.69 -10.59
CA GLY A 42 2.68 -2.44 -11.07
C GLY A 42 2.43 -2.24 -12.56
N TYR A 43 2.48 -1.00 -13.04
CA TYR A 43 2.37 -0.68 -14.46
C TYR A 43 3.44 -1.38 -15.31
N ARG A 44 4.70 -1.35 -14.86
CA ARG A 44 5.81 -2.01 -15.56
C ARG A 44 5.68 -3.53 -15.53
N THR A 45 5.32 -4.12 -14.39
CA THR A 45 5.07 -5.56 -14.26
C THR A 45 3.97 -6.02 -15.22
N PHE A 46 2.86 -5.30 -15.27
CA PHE A 46 1.75 -5.60 -16.18
C PHE A 46 2.16 -5.45 -17.65
N SER A 47 2.92 -4.40 -17.97
CA SER A 47 3.44 -4.17 -19.32
C SER A 47 4.38 -5.30 -19.79
N LEU A 48 5.17 -5.88 -18.88
CA LEU A 48 6.08 -6.99 -19.17
C LEU A 48 5.37 -8.34 -19.25
N ASN A 49 4.41 -8.58 -18.36
CA ASN A 49 3.66 -9.83 -18.29
C ASN A 49 2.20 -9.56 -17.86
N PRO A 50 1.26 -9.46 -18.82
CA PRO A 50 -0.15 -9.27 -18.52
C PRO A 50 -0.78 -10.42 -17.72
N SER A 51 -0.17 -11.61 -17.72
CA SER A 51 -0.61 -12.79 -16.96
C SER A 51 -0.04 -12.84 -15.54
N SER A 52 0.71 -11.82 -15.12
CA SER A 52 1.24 -11.71 -13.76
C SER A 52 0.11 -11.83 -12.72
N GLN A 53 0.34 -12.63 -11.68
CA GLN A 53 -0.61 -12.85 -10.61
C GLN A 53 -0.26 -11.98 -9.39
N PRO A 54 -1.25 -11.68 -8.52
CA PRO A 54 -0.99 -11.00 -7.26
C PRO A 54 0.03 -11.75 -6.39
N MET A 55 0.67 -11.02 -5.47
CA MET A 55 1.53 -11.62 -4.45
C MET A 55 0.77 -12.66 -3.61
N ASP A 56 1.48 -13.70 -3.19
CA ASP A 56 0.97 -14.66 -2.21
C ASP A 56 0.38 -13.95 -0.98
N GLN A 57 -0.82 -14.38 -0.58
CA GLN A 57 -1.59 -13.73 0.48
C GLN A 57 -0.95 -13.91 1.86
N THR A 58 -0.25 -15.03 2.10
CA THR A 58 0.45 -15.27 3.37
C THR A 58 1.64 -14.34 3.49
N LEU A 59 2.39 -14.20 2.41
CA LEU A 59 3.52 -13.27 2.34
C LEU A 59 3.07 -11.82 2.52
N LEU A 60 2.01 -11.39 1.81
CA LEU A 60 1.45 -10.04 1.94
C LEU A 60 1.05 -9.74 3.39
N LYS A 61 0.30 -10.64 4.03
CA LYS A 61 -0.11 -10.51 5.44
C LYS A 61 1.10 -10.43 6.36
N ARG A 62 2.12 -11.28 6.16
CA ARG A 62 3.36 -11.26 6.95
C ARG A 62 4.08 -9.91 6.86
N HIS A 63 4.20 -9.34 5.66
CA HIS A 63 4.84 -8.04 5.46
C HIS A 63 4.06 -6.89 6.09
N PHE A 64 2.72 -6.90 5.95
CA PHE A 64 1.86 -5.89 6.54
C PHE A 64 1.86 -5.96 8.08
N LEU A 65 1.59 -7.14 8.64
CA LEU A 65 1.46 -7.35 10.08
C LEU A 65 2.77 -7.17 10.86
N ARG A 66 3.92 -7.28 10.19
CA ARG A 66 5.22 -6.99 10.79
C ARG A 66 5.32 -5.55 11.30
N LYS A 67 4.68 -4.60 10.61
CA LYS A 67 4.69 -3.17 10.95
C LYS A 67 3.36 -2.69 11.56
N HIS A 68 2.24 -3.32 11.21
CA HIS A 68 0.89 -2.88 11.58
C HIS A 68 0.13 -4.01 12.29
N GLY A 69 -0.03 -3.92 13.61
CA GLY A 69 -0.78 -4.90 14.40
C GLY A 69 -0.34 -4.94 15.86
N ALA A 70 -1.15 -5.56 16.73
CA ALA A 70 -0.89 -5.65 18.17
C ALA A 70 0.42 -6.39 18.52
N SER A 71 0.96 -7.20 17.61
CA SER A 71 2.23 -7.92 17.74
C SER A 71 3.30 -7.43 16.75
N ALA A 72 3.19 -6.20 16.24
CA ALA A 72 4.21 -5.60 15.37
C ALA A 72 5.55 -5.56 16.11
N TYR A 73 6.60 -6.10 15.48
CA TYR A 73 7.92 -6.31 16.10
C TYR A 73 9.05 -5.56 15.40
N TYR A 74 8.72 -4.72 14.40
CA TYR A 74 9.70 -3.95 13.62
C TYR A 74 9.23 -2.51 13.46
N GLY A 75 10.09 -1.54 13.78
CA GLY A 75 9.73 -0.11 13.81
C GLY A 75 9.25 0.40 15.18
N GLN A 76 9.36 -0.42 16.23
CA GLN A 76 9.22 0.05 17.61
C GLN A 76 10.40 0.97 17.93
N LYS A 77 10.11 2.17 18.44
CA LYS A 77 11.08 2.92 19.24
C LYS A 77 11.29 2.22 20.58
#